data_AF-A0A1Q3AXP2-F1
#
_entry.id   AF-A0A1Q3AXP2-F1
#
_cell.length_a   1.000
_cell.length_b   1.000
_cell.length_c   1.000
_cell.angle_alpha   90.00
_cell.angle_beta   90.00
_cell.angle_gamma   90.00
#
_symmetry.space_group_name_H-M   'P 1'
#
loop_
_entity.id
_entity.type
_entity.pdbx_description
1 polymer ?
#
loop_
_entity_poly.entity_id
_entity_poly.type
_entity_poly.pdbx_seq_one_letter_code
_entity_poly.pdbx_strand_id
1 'polypeptide(L)'
;KPPFFDGNNYSHWKAKMTIFIQSLDYNLWDLIVDGPNLPTVTLENGNVIPKPRNTYDDNDRRRVQINAKAKQIIICAINSNDFNRISSCISAKEMWDRLEVTYEGTNQVKEAKISMLVHDLKCSL
;
A
#
# COMPACT_ATOMS: atom_id res chain seq x y z
N LYS A 1 7.74 -15.88 8.72
CA LYS A 1 6.35 -15.40 8.91
C LYS A 1 6.36 -13.87 8.87
N PRO A 2 5.38 -13.18 8.28
CA PRO A 2 5.34 -11.72 8.26
C PRO A 2 5.38 -11.15 9.68
N PRO A 3 6.05 -10.01 9.92
CA PRO A 3 5.99 -9.31 11.20
C PRO A 3 4.55 -8.86 11.48
N PHE A 4 4.03 -9.19 12.65
CA PHE A 4 2.68 -8.81 13.03
C PHE A 4 2.61 -7.36 13.51
N PHE A 5 1.54 -6.66 13.16
CA PHE A 5 1.23 -5.30 13.53
C PHE A 5 0.07 -5.27 14.53
N ASP A 6 0.37 -4.83 15.75
CA ASP A 6 -0.57 -4.70 16.85
C ASP A 6 -1.25 -3.32 16.91
N GLY A 7 -0.94 -2.44 15.96
CA GLY A 7 -1.42 -1.05 15.94
C GLY A 7 -0.46 -0.03 16.53
N ASN A 8 0.65 -0.46 17.14
CA ASN A 8 1.64 0.42 17.77
C ASN A 8 2.95 0.48 16.98
N ASN A 9 3.64 1.63 17.08
CA ASN A 9 4.96 1.84 16.48
C ASN A 9 5.03 1.46 14.98
N TYR A 10 4.11 2.04 14.20
CA TYR A 10 3.94 1.74 12.77
C TYR A 10 5.25 1.89 11.97
N SER A 11 6.07 2.92 12.26
CA SER A 11 7.35 3.13 11.58
C SER A 11 8.30 1.93 11.72
N HIS A 12 8.38 1.34 12.90
CA HIS A 12 9.18 0.14 13.17
C HIS A 12 8.62 -1.10 12.47
N TRP A 13 7.30 -1.28 12.53
CA TRP A 13 6.64 -2.39 11.82
C TRP A 13 6.84 -2.27 10.30
N LYS A 14 6.64 -1.07 9.74
CA LYS A 14 6.79 -0.76 8.32
C LYS A 14 8.19 -1.13 7.85
N ALA A 15 9.24 -0.68 8.55
CA ALA A 15 10.63 -1.02 8.22
C ALA A 15 10.87 -2.54 8.18
N LYS A 16 10.40 -3.27 9.20
CA LYS A 16 10.51 -4.74 9.24
C LYS A 16 9.72 -5.42 8.12
N MET A 17 8.51 -4.95 7.84
CA MET A 17 7.64 -5.51 6.83
C MET A 17 8.19 -5.29 5.42
N THR A 18 8.73 -4.10 5.14
CA THR A 18 9.42 -3.79 3.88
C THR A 18 10.59 -4.74 3.65
N ILE A 19 11.49 -4.91 4.62
CA ILE A 19 12.63 -5.85 4.51
C ILE A 19 12.13 -7.28 4.31
N PHE A 20 11.08 -7.68 5.03
CA PHE A 20 10.49 -9.01 4.89
C PHE A 20 9.97 -9.25 3.46
N ILE A 21 9.21 -8.31 2.88
CA ILE A 21 8.69 -8.45 1.51
C ILE A 21 9.83 -8.47 0.49
N GLN A 22 10.80 -7.56 0.61
CA GLN A 22 11.96 -7.49 -0.29
C GLN A 22 12.80 -8.77 -0.27
N SER A 23 12.98 -9.37 0.91
CA SER A 23 13.71 -10.64 1.05
C SER A 23 12.94 -11.86 0.52
N LEU A 24 11.62 -11.78 0.40
CA LEU A 24 10.81 -12.83 -0.22
C LEU A 24 10.86 -12.78 -1.74
N ASP A 25 10.64 -11.61 -2.32
CA ASP A 25 10.68 -11.36 -3.76
C ASP A 25 10.60 -9.85 -3.97
N TYR A 26 11.63 -9.26 -4.57
CA TYR A 26 11.67 -7.82 -4.79
C TYR A 26 10.55 -7.34 -5.73
N ASN A 27 10.08 -8.19 -6.65
CA ASN A 27 8.93 -7.86 -7.52
C ASN A 27 7.63 -7.67 -6.74
N LEU A 28 7.50 -8.27 -5.55
CA LEU A 28 6.36 -8.00 -4.66
C LEU A 28 6.44 -6.57 -4.11
N TRP A 29 7.64 -6.12 -3.74
CA TRP A 29 7.86 -4.79 -3.21
C TRP A 29 7.60 -3.73 -4.28
N ASP A 30 8.16 -3.91 -5.48
CA ASP A 30 7.94 -2.99 -6.61
C ASP A 30 6.44 -2.85 -6.94
N LEU A 31 5.69 -3.97 -6.94
CA LEU A 31 4.24 -3.95 -7.16
C LEU A 31 3.48 -3.19 -6.05
N ILE A 32 3.93 -3.24 -4.80
CA ILE A 32 3.29 -2.54 -3.69
C ILE A 32 3.57 -1.04 -3.75
N VAL A 33 4.79 -0.63 -4.11
CA VAL A 33 5.19 0.79 -4.08
C VAL A 33 4.77 1.52 -5.34
N ASP A 34 5.07 0.98 -6.52
CA ASP A 34 5.07 1.77 -7.75
C ASP A 34 3.70 1.92 -8.42
N GLY A 35 2.73 1.08 -8.06
CA GLY A 35 1.42 1.18 -8.71
C GLY A 35 0.76 -0.16 -8.88
N PRO A 36 -0.57 -0.28 -8.71
CA PRO A 36 -1.22 -1.51 -9.07
C PRO A 36 -1.09 -1.69 -10.57
N ASN A 37 -0.21 -2.59 -10.95
CA ASN A 37 -0.02 -3.06 -12.32
C ASN A 37 -1.10 -4.11 -12.65
N LEU A 38 -2.33 -3.91 -12.17
CA LEU A 38 -3.43 -4.80 -12.50
C LEU A 38 -3.79 -4.66 -13.98
N PRO A 39 -4.13 -5.76 -14.66
CA PRO A 39 -4.48 -5.72 -16.08
C PRO A 39 -5.62 -4.74 -16.37
N THR A 40 -5.37 -3.78 -17.25
CA THR A 40 -6.36 -2.83 -17.77
C THR A 40 -6.41 -2.86 -19.28
N VAL A 41 -7.53 -2.40 -19.85
CA VAL A 41 -7.68 -2.15 -21.29
C VAL A 41 -8.14 -0.72 -21.49
N THR A 42 -7.55 -0.05 -22.48
CA THR A 42 -7.99 1.27 -22.94
C THR A 42 -8.99 1.07 -24.05
N LEU A 43 -10.19 1.62 -23.87
CA LEU A 43 -11.26 1.59 -24.85
C LEU A 43 -11.03 2.65 -25.94
N GLU A 44 -11.74 2.55 -27.07
CA GLU A 44 -11.64 3.50 -28.19
C GLU A 44 -11.96 4.94 -27.77
N ASN A 45 -12.82 5.12 -26.76
CA ASN A 45 -13.15 6.43 -26.20
C ASN A 45 -12.11 6.96 -25.19
N GLY A 46 -10.98 6.28 -25.03
CA GLY A 46 -9.89 6.65 -24.11
C GLY A 46 -10.10 6.21 -22.66
N ASN A 47 -11.26 5.63 -22.30
CA ASN A 47 -11.49 5.15 -20.94
C ASN A 47 -10.64 3.92 -20.62
N VAL A 48 -10.03 3.91 -19.43
CA VAL A 48 -9.28 2.76 -18.91
C VAL A 48 -10.18 1.97 -17.97
N ILE A 49 -10.40 0.69 -18.28
CA ILE A 49 -11.21 -0.21 -17.44
C ILE A 49 -10.40 -1.46 -17.05
N PRO A 50 -10.78 -2.17 -15.97
CA PRO A 50 -10.19 -3.47 -15.67
C PRO A 50 -10.36 -4.42 -16.85
N LYS A 51 -9.26 -5.09 -17.23
CA LYS A 51 -9.28 -6.07 -18.32
C LYS A 51 -10.13 -7.27 -17.88
N PRO A 52 -11.05 -7.78 -18.73
CA PRO A 52 -11.82 -8.98 -18.43
C PRO A 52 -10.92 -10.21 -18.17
N ARG A 53 -11.24 -11.01 -17.16
CA ARG A 53 -10.38 -12.16 -16.76
C ARG A 53 -10.22 -13.22 -17.86
N ASN A 54 -11.21 -13.37 -18.72
CA ASN A 54 -11.17 -14.31 -19.85
C ASN A 54 -10.23 -13.87 -20.97
N THR A 55 -9.78 -12.61 -20.98
CA THR A 55 -8.82 -12.08 -21.97
C THR A 55 -7.40 -11.95 -21.43
N TYR A 56 -7.14 -12.45 -20.21
CA TYR A 56 -5.82 -12.42 -19.60
C TYR A 56 -4.82 -13.30 -20.34
N ASP A 57 -3.69 -12.70 -20.68
CA ASP A 57 -2.48 -13.43 -21.09
C ASP A 57 -1.69 -13.91 -19.85
N ASP A 58 -0.56 -14.58 -20.09
CA ASP A 58 0.27 -15.13 -19.01
C ASP A 58 0.88 -14.05 -18.11
N ASN A 59 1.20 -12.88 -18.68
CA ASN A 59 1.75 -11.76 -17.93
C ASN A 59 0.68 -11.12 -17.03
N ASP A 60 -0.55 -10.97 -17.53
CA ASP A 60 -1.69 -10.52 -16.74
C ASP A 60 -1.95 -11.44 -15.55
N ARG A 61 -1.98 -12.75 -15.80
CA ARG A 61 -2.17 -13.76 -14.73
C ARG A 61 -1.06 -13.68 -13.70
N ARG A 62 0.20 -13.55 -14.13
CA ARG A 62 1.35 -13.38 -13.24
C ARG A 62 1.20 -12.13 -12.36
N ARG A 63 0.81 -11.00 -12.93
CA ARG A 63 0.60 -9.74 -12.18
C ARG A 63 -0.51 -9.88 -11.14
N VAL A 64 -1.65 -10.47 -11.51
CA VAL A 64 -2.75 -10.71 -10.57
C VAL A 64 -2.35 -11.67 -9.45
N GLN A 65 -1.57 -12.71 -9.75
CA GLN A 65 -1.05 -13.65 -8.75
C GLN A 65 -0.09 -12.97 -7.76
N ILE A 66 0.85 -12.15 -8.25
CA ILE A 66 1.78 -11.39 -7.41
C ILE A 66 1.00 -10.44 -6.50
N ASN A 67 0.02 -9.70 -7.05
CA ASN A 67 -0.85 -8.84 -6.25
C ASN A 67 -1.62 -9.63 -5.18
N ALA A 68 -2.19 -10.79 -5.51
CA ALA A 68 -2.90 -11.63 -4.54
C ALA A 68 -1.96 -12.12 -3.42
N LYS A 69 -0.73 -12.51 -3.76
CA LYS A 69 0.30 -12.91 -2.78
C LYS A 69 0.69 -11.75 -1.86
N ALA A 70 0.86 -10.54 -2.41
CA ALA A 70 1.14 -9.34 -1.64
C ALA A 70 -0.02 -9.00 -0.68
N LYS A 71 -1.28 -9.05 -1.16
CA LYS A 71 -2.47 -8.86 -0.30
C LYS A 71 -2.49 -9.86 0.85
N GLN A 72 -2.23 -11.15 0.57
CA GLN A 72 -2.18 -12.18 1.59
C GLN A 72 -1.12 -11.89 2.66
N ILE A 73 0.08 -11.47 2.24
CA ILE A 73 1.17 -11.11 3.16
C ILE A 73 0.76 -9.97 4.09
N ILE A 74 0.14 -8.91 3.55
CA ILE A 74 -0.35 -7.77 4.34
C ILE A 74 -1.46 -8.21 5.31
N ILE A 75 -2.48 -8.94 4.85
CA ILE A 75 -3.59 -9.41 5.69
C ILE A 75 -3.10 -10.28 6.85
N CYS A 76 -2.13 -11.16 6.61
CA CYS A 76 -1.55 -12.01 7.66
C CYS A 76 -0.69 -11.24 8.68
N ALA A 77 -0.33 -10.00 8.37
CA ALA A 77 0.57 -9.18 9.17
C ALA A 77 -0.16 -8.15 10.04
N ILE A 78 -1.49 -8.06 10.00
CA ILE A 78 -2.25 -7.00 10.68
C ILE A 78 -3.33 -7.55 11.61
N ASN A 79 -3.79 -6.71 12.54
CA ASN A 79 -4.91 -7.01 13.43
C ASN A 79 -6.27 -6.85 12.72
N SER A 80 -7.36 -7.30 13.38
CA SER A 80 -8.72 -7.28 12.83
C SER A 80 -9.26 -5.88 12.54
N ASN A 81 -8.88 -4.87 13.32
CA ASN A 81 -9.33 -3.50 13.10
C ASN A 81 -8.76 -2.95 11.79
N ASP A 82 -7.46 -3.17 11.56
CA ASP A 82 -6.82 -2.74 10.32
C ASP A 82 -7.27 -3.57 9.12
N PHE A 83 -7.52 -4.87 9.32
CA PHE A 83 -8.12 -5.71 8.28
C PHE A 83 -9.44 -5.12 7.77
N ASN A 84 -10.35 -4.73 8.68
CA ASN A 84 -11.64 -4.14 8.30
C ASN A 84 -11.49 -2.83 7.51
N ARG A 85 -10.39 -2.09 7.72
CA ARG A 85 -10.12 -0.82 7.02
C ARG A 85 -9.60 -1.00 5.60
N ILE A 86 -8.91 -2.10 5.32
CA ILE A 86 -8.22 -2.33 4.05
C ILE A 86 -8.79 -3.51 3.23
N SER A 87 -9.74 -4.27 3.79
CA SER A 87 -10.28 -5.48 3.15
C SER A 87 -10.98 -5.21 1.82
N SER A 88 -11.56 -4.02 1.64
CA SER A 88 -12.21 -3.58 0.40
C SER A 88 -11.23 -3.07 -0.67
N CYS A 89 -9.95 -2.87 -0.34
CA CYS A 89 -8.96 -2.38 -1.28
C CYS A 89 -8.75 -3.37 -2.44
N ILE A 90 -8.67 -2.83 -3.66
CA ILE A 90 -8.58 -3.60 -4.90
C ILE A 90 -7.18 -4.22 -5.03
N SER A 91 -6.15 -3.50 -4.62
CA SER A 91 -4.74 -3.89 -4.78
C SER A 91 -3.95 -3.90 -3.48
N ALA A 92 -2.83 -4.62 -3.48
CA ALA A 92 -1.89 -4.61 -2.36
C ALA A 92 -1.26 -3.23 -2.14
N LYS A 93 -1.03 -2.47 -3.20
CA LYS A 93 -0.62 -1.07 -3.10
C LYS A 93 -1.64 -0.24 -2.34
N GLU A 94 -2.91 -0.32 -2.74
CA GLU A 94 -3.96 0.45 -2.08
C GLU A 94 -4.09 0.09 -0.59
N MET A 95 -3.92 -1.20 -0.24
CA MET A 95 -3.83 -1.64 1.15
C MET A 95 -2.66 -0.99 1.90
N TRP A 96 -1.47 -0.96 1.28
CA TRP A 96 -0.27 -0.37 1.85
C TRP A 96 -0.40 1.15 2.03
N ASP A 97 -0.80 1.85 0.97
CA ASP A 97 -1.02 3.31 0.97
C ASP A 97 -2.06 3.70 2.04
N ARG A 98 -3.13 2.89 2.19
CA ARG A 98 -4.16 3.11 3.21
C ARG A 98 -3.62 2.99 4.64
N LEU A 99 -2.73 2.02 4.89
CA LEU A 99 -2.04 1.89 6.18
C LEU A 99 -1.11 3.08 6.42
N GLU A 100 -0.33 3.50 5.42
CA GLU A 100 0.56 4.67 5.54
C GLU A 100 -0.23 5.93 5.90
N VAL A 101 -1.32 6.21 5.18
CA VAL A 101 -2.19 7.36 5.46
C VAL A 101 -2.79 7.28 6.87
N THR A 102 -3.17 6.09 7.32
CA THR A 102 -3.79 5.89 8.64
C THR A 102 -2.82 6.19 9.78
N TYR A 103 -1.55 5.78 9.66
CA TYR A 103 -0.60 5.82 10.77
C TYR A 103 0.42 6.94 10.69
N GLU A 104 0.75 7.41 9.49
CA GLU A 104 1.67 8.54 9.31
C GLU A 104 0.92 9.86 9.02
N GLY A 105 -0.37 9.79 8.69
CA GLY A 105 -1.16 10.92 8.21
C GLY A 105 -0.87 11.24 6.74
N THR A 106 -1.67 12.15 6.17
CA THR A 106 -1.43 12.67 4.82
C THR A 106 -0.25 13.66 4.82
N ASN A 107 0.36 13.88 3.66
CA ASN A 107 1.42 14.89 3.51
C ASN A 107 0.94 16.28 3.97
N GLN A 108 -0.32 16.63 3.73
CA GLN A 108 -0.92 17.90 4.21
C GLN A 108 -0.94 18.01 5.74
N VAL A 109 -1.23 16.92 6.46
CA VAL A 109 -1.20 16.92 7.93
C VAL A 109 0.24 16.99 8.45
N LYS A 110 1.18 16.33 7.76
CA LYS A 110 2.61 16.42 8.08
C LYS A 110 3.13 17.86 7.88
N GLU A 111 2.79 18.48 6.75
CA GLU A 111 3.13 19.87 6.42
C GLU A 111 2.48 20.89 7.37
N ALA A 112 1.22 20.69 7.75
CA ALA A 112 0.54 21.53 8.72
C ALA A 112 1.23 21.47 10.09
N LYS A 113 1.63 20.27 10.55
CA LYS A 113 2.38 20.10 11.81
C LYS A 113 3.75 20.79 11.76
N ILE A 114 4.49 20.65 10.66
CA ILE A 114 5.77 21.35 10.46
C ILE A 114 5.54 22.86 10.47
N SER A 115 4.51 23.34 9.76
CA SER A 115 4.19 24.77 9.68
C SER A 115 3.83 25.36 11.03
N MET A 116 3.04 24.63 11.85
CA MET A 116 2.73 25.02 13.23
C MET A 116 4.00 25.08 14.10
N LEU A 117 4.85 24.05 14.06
CA LEU A 117 6.11 24.05 14.81
C LEU A 117 7.03 25.21 14.41
N VAL A 118 7.13 25.50 13.10
CA VAL A 118 7.92 26.62 12.58
C VAL A 118 7.32 27.96 13.01
N HIS A 119 5.99 28.09 13.03
CA HIS A 119 5.30 29.29 13.50
C HIS A 119 5.56 29.53 15.00
N ASP A 120 5.39 28.50 15.83
CA ASP A 120 5.59 28.59 17.28
C ASP A 120 7.05 28.94 17.66
N LEU A 121 8.02 28.36 16.94
CA LEU A 121 9.43 28.71 17.09
C LEU A 121 9.72 30.17 16.69
N LYS A 122 9.06 30.68 15.64
CA LYS A 122 9.22 32.08 15.18
C LYS A 122 8.53 33.08 16.10
N CYS A 123 7.45 32.70 16.79
CA CYS A 123 6.77 33.56 17.76
C CYS A 123 7.41 33.54 19.16
N SER A 124 8.33 32.59 19.40
CA SER A 124 9.06 32.45 20.67
C SER A 124 10.45 33.12 20.65
N LEU A 125 10.80 33.79 19.54
CA LEU A 125 12.02 34.59 19.32
C LEU A 125 11.65 36.05 19.09
#